data_AF-A0A838FJL2-F1
#
_entry.id   AF-A0A838FJL2-F1
#
_cell.length_a   1.000
_cell.length_b   1.000
_cell.length_c   1.000
_cell.angle_alpha   90.00
_cell.angle_beta   90.00
_cell.angle_gamma   90.00
#
_symmetry.space_group_name_H-M   'P 1'
#
loop_
_entity.id
_entity.type
_entity.pdbx_description
1 polymer ?
#
loop_
_entity_poly.entity_id
_entity_poly.type
_entity_poly.pdbx_seq_one_letter_code
_entity_poly.pdbx_strand_id
1 'polypeptide(L)' 'MIRLTGLPRVARYPRASVSRNESTVSVVFSGEEGSSRIDVPLTRLGDGEDPEATELRLSGDLQRMGYRVERLPPAA' A
#
# COMPACT_ATOMS: atom_id res chain seq x y z
N MET A 1 -4.51 -7.00 11.39
CA MET A 1 -5.05 -5.71 10.94
C MET A 1 -3.85 -4.78 10.85
N ILE A 2 -3.49 -4.34 9.65
CA ILE A 2 -2.31 -3.52 9.45
C ILE A 2 -2.67 -2.09 9.88
N ARG A 3 -1.93 -1.51 10.82
CA ARG A 3 -2.11 -0.12 11.22
C ARG A 3 -1.17 0.77 10.43
N LEU A 4 -1.63 1.23 9.27
CA LEU A 4 -0.99 2.33 8.55
C LEU A 4 -1.44 3.65 9.18
N THR A 5 -0.61 4.21 10.05
CA THR A 5 -0.83 5.57 10.58
C THR A 5 -0.32 6.60 9.57
N GLY A 6 -1.11 7.64 9.29
CA GLY A 6 -0.68 8.74 8.40
C GLY A 6 -1.02 8.56 6.93
N LEU A 7 -2.01 7.74 6.59
CA LEU A 7 -2.47 7.58 5.21
C LEU A 7 -3.01 8.90 4.61
N PRO A 8 -2.68 9.23 3.35
CA PRO A 8 -3.20 10.42 2.67
C PRO A 8 -4.71 10.28 2.47
N ARG A 9 -5.49 11.33 2.72
CA ARG A 9 -6.96 11.25 2.65
C ARG A 9 -7.45 10.77 1.28
N VAL A 10 -8.31 9.74 1.25
CA VAL A 10 -8.89 9.18 0.01
C VAL A 10 -9.60 10.22 -0.88
N ALA A 11 -10.19 11.25 -0.27
CA ALA A 11 -10.84 12.34 -1.02
C ALA A 11 -9.84 13.15 -1.87
N ARG A 12 -8.57 13.22 -1.45
CA ARG A 12 -7.50 13.88 -2.20
C ARG A 12 -6.71 12.91 -3.06
N TYR A 13 -6.51 11.69 -2.57
CA TYR A 13 -5.76 10.63 -3.25
C TYR A 13 -6.63 9.36 -3.38
N PRO A 14 -7.55 9.31 -4.36
CA PRO A 14 -8.48 8.20 -4.51
C PRO A 14 -7.83 6.91 -5.03
N ARG A 15 -6.64 7.00 -5.64
CA ARG A 15 -5.91 5.86 -6.20
C ARG A 15 -4.73 5.49 -5.31
N ALA A 16 -4.52 4.20 -5.09
CA ALA A 16 -3.37 3.68 -4.37
C ALA A 16 -2.72 2.55 -5.18
N SER A 17 -1.52 2.79 -5.69
CA SER A 17 -0.74 1.77 -6.38
C SER A 17 0.19 1.08 -5.38
N VAL A 18 0.08 -0.22 -5.23
CA VAL A 18 0.91 -1.03 -4.33
C VAL A 18 1.94 -1.78 -5.15
N SER A 19 3.22 -1.65 -4.79
CA SER A 19 4.32 -2.39 -5.38
C SER A 19 5.19 -2.98 -4.27
N ARG A 20 5.42 -4.29 -4.31
CA ARG A 20 6.32 -4.97 -3.38
C ARG A 20 7.77 -4.96 -3.87
N ASN A 21 8.70 -4.83 -2.94
CA ASN A 21 10.13 -5.05 -3.09
C ASN A 21 10.57 -6.17 -2.14
N GLU A 22 11.85 -6.55 -2.18
CA GLU A 22 12.41 -7.67 -1.40
C GLU A 22 12.18 -7.56 0.12
N SER A 23 12.10 -6.34 0.67
CA SER A 23 11.98 -6.11 2.12
C SER A 23 10.94 -5.04 2.49
N THR A 24 10.34 -4.38 1.51
CA THR A 24 9.44 -3.24 1.71
C THR A 24 8.28 -3.29 0.72
N VAL A 25 7.16 -2.69 1.10
CA VAL A 25 6.02 -2.44 0.21
C VAL A 25 5.89 -0.94 0.03
N SER A 26 5.96 -0.51 -1.22
CA SER A 26 5.77 0.87 -1.63
C SER A 26 4.31 1.07 -2.02
N VAL A 27 3.66 2.04 -1.40
CA VAL A 27 2.30 2.45 -1.73
C VAL A 27 2.33 3.87 -2.25
N VAL A 28 1.95 4.05 -3.51
CA VAL A 28 1.85 5.36 -4.16
C VAL A 28 0.39 5.78 -4.23
N PHE A 29 0.04 6.76 -3.41
CA PHE A 29 -1.27 7.39 -3.42
C PHE A 29 -1.29 8.51 -4.45
N SER A 30 -2.17 8.42 -5.44
CA SER A 30 -2.27 9.37 -6.54
C SER A 30 -3.63 10.04 -6.55
N GLY A 31 -3.62 11.34 -6.84
CA GLY A 31 -4.81 12.19 -6.83
C GLY A 31 -4.65 13.46 -7.63
N GLU A 32 -5.60 14.38 -7.47
CA GLU A 32 -5.67 15.62 -8.26
C GLU A 32 -4.54 16.60 -7.88
N GLU A 33 -4.12 16.60 -6.60
CA GLU A 33 -3.03 17.44 -6.08
C GLU A 33 -1.62 16.87 -6.36
N GLY A 34 -1.53 15.65 -6.91
CA GLY A 34 -0.26 14.98 -7.18
C GLY A 34 -0.20 13.55 -6.63
N SER A 35 1.01 13.10 -6.32
CA SER A 35 1.27 11.75 -5.79
C SER A 35 2.06 11.80 -4.49
N SER A 36 1.73 10.88 -3.58
CA SER A 36 2.40 10.69 -2.30
C SER A 36 2.82 9.23 -2.18
N ARG A 37 4.10 8.99 -1.94
CA ARG A 37 4.65 7.65 -1.78
C ARG A 37 4.93 7.37 -0.32
N ILE A 38 4.50 6.19 0.13
CA ILE A 38 4.79 5.66 1.46
C ILE A 38 5.46 4.30 1.29
N ASP A 39 6.66 4.15 1.83
CA ASP A 39 7.37 2.89 1.86
C ASP A 39 7.22 2.28 3.26
N VAL A 40 6.70 1.06 3.32
CA VAL A 40 6.44 0.35 4.58
C VAL A 40 7.29 -0.93 4.61
N PRO A 41 8.11 -1.15 5.65
CA PRO A 41 8.87 -2.38 5.77
C PRO A 41 7.93 -3.58 6.00
N LEU A 42 8.22 -4.71 5.36
CA LEU A 42 7.42 -5.94 5.47
C LEU A 42 7.29 -6.42 6.92
N THR A 43 8.33 -6.21 7.73
CA THR A 43 8.34 -6.50 9.19
C THR A 43 7.23 -5.78 9.96
N ARG A 44 6.75 -4.63 9.49
CA ARG A 44 5.60 -3.93 10.09
C ARG A 44 4.24 -4.45 9.62
N LEU A 45 4.20 -5.10 8.45
CA LEU A 45 2.97 -5.55 7.82
C LEU A 45 2.62 -6.99 8.23
N GLY A 46 3.64 -7.82 8.46
CA GLY A 46 3.54 -9.17 8.99
C GLY A 46 4.93 -9.76 9.15
N ASP A 47 5.41 -9.86 10.40
CA ASP A 47 6.70 -10.49 10.69
C ASP A 47 6.59 -12.00 10.39
N GLY A 48 7.32 -12.49 9.39
CA GLY A 48 7.29 -13.89 8.97
C GLY A 48 6.10 -14.34 8.12
N GLU A 49 5.20 -13.43 7.70
CA GLU A 49 4.17 -13.74 6.69
C GLU A 49 4.78 -13.68 5.27
N ASP A 50 4.22 -14.50 4.37
CA ASP A 50 4.59 -14.46 2.96
C ASP A 50 4.39 -13.04 2.39
N PRO A 51 5.38 -12.48 1.66
CA PRO A 51 5.29 -11.12 1.12
C PRO A 51 4.08 -10.93 0.21
N GLU A 52 3.64 -11.97 -0.49
CA GLU A 52 2.44 -11.95 -1.32
C GLU A 52 1.16 -11.84 -0.49
N ALA A 53 1.03 -12.67 0.55
CA ALA A 53 -0.11 -12.63 1.46
C ALA A 53 -0.21 -11.26 2.15
N THR A 54 0.94 -10.70 2.52
CA THR A 54 1.07 -9.38 3.12
C THR A 54 0.58 -8.27 2.19
N GLU A 55 1.02 -8.29 0.92
CA GLU A 55 0.57 -7.33 -0.11
C GLU A 55 -0.94 -7.44 -0.35
N LEU A 56 -1.47 -8.67 -0.46
CA LEU A 56 -2.88 -8.92 -0.70
C LEU A 56 -3.74 -8.38 0.46
N ARG A 57 -3.27 -8.59 1.70
CA ARG A 57 -3.92 -8.07 2.91
C ARG A 57 -3.89 -6.56 2.97
N LEU A 58 -2.75 -5.94 2.67
CA LEU A 58 -2.59 -4.49 2.57
C LEU A 58 -3.56 -3.90 1.54
N SER A 59 -3.62 -4.51 0.36
CA SER A 59 -4.51 -4.12 -0.73
C SER A 59 -5.98 -4.24 -0.34
N GLY A 60 -6.34 -5.30 0.41
CA GLY A 60 -7.69 -5.46 0.95
C GLY A 60 -8.06 -4.37 1.96
N ASP A 61 -7.15 -4.03 2.87
CA ASP A 61 -7.38 -2.99 3.88
C ASP A 61 -7.55 -1.60 3.24
N LEU A 62 -6.70 -1.26 2.25
CA LEU A 62 -6.81 -0.05 1.44
C LEU A 62 -8.14 0.02 0.67
N GLN A 63 -8.57 -1.07 0.04
CA GLN A 63 -9.89 -1.10 -0.61
C GLN A 63 -11.03 -0.89 0.39
N ARG A 64 -10.93 -1.48 1.59
CA ARG A 64 -11.93 -1.32 2.64
C ARG A 64 -12.00 0.10 3.21
N MET A 65 -10.89 0.84 3.14
CA MET A 65 -10.83 2.28 3.45
C MET A 65 -11.36 3.16 2.30
N GLY A 66 -11.68 2.58 1.15
CA GLY A 66 -12.25 3.27 -0.02
C GLY A 66 -11.24 3.68 -1.08
N TYR A 67 -9.97 3.29 -0.96
CA TYR A 67 -8.99 3.55 -2.01
C TYR A 67 -9.20 2.61 -3.19
N ARG A 68 -9.05 3.13 -4.41
CA ARG A 68 -8.92 2.29 -5.61
C ARG A 68 -7.51 1.74 -5.66
N VAL A 69 -7.35 0.48 -5.27
CA VAL A 69 -6.05 -0.17 -5.22
C VAL A 69 -5.69 -0.78 -6.57
N GLU A 70 -4.49 -0.49 -7.04
CA GLU A 70 -3.88 -1.10 -8.22
C GLU A 70 -2.60 -1.80 -7.79
N ARG A 71 -2.49 -3.10 -8.07
CA ARG A 71 -1.25 -3.84 -7.78
C ARG A 71 -0.34 -3.74 -8.98
N LEU A 72 0.80 -3.12 -8.77
CA LEU A 72 1.87 -3.06 -9.75
C LEU A 72 2.75 -4.30 -9.60
N PRO A 73 3.32 -4.81 -10.70
CA PRO A 73 4.31 -5.87 -10.61
C PRO A 73 5.44 -5.43 -9.66
N PRO A 74 6.06 -6.39 -8.94
CA PRO A 74 7.25 -6.10 -8.16
C PRO A 74 8.28 -5.43 -9.07
N ALA A 75 8.86 -4.32 -8.61
CA ALA A 75 10.01 -3.75 -9.29
C ALA A 75 11.14 -4.80 -9.18
N ALA A 76 11.59 -5.29 -10.33
CA ALA A 76 12.62 -6.31 -10.45
C ALA A 76 14.00 -5.80 -10.02
#